data_AF-A0A317VGG1-F1
#
_entry.id   AF-A0A317VGG1-F1
#
_cell.length_a   1.000
_cell.length_b   1.000
_cell.length_c   1.000
_cell.angle_alpha   90.00
_cell.angle_beta   90.00
_cell.angle_gamma   90.00
#
_symmetry.space_group_name_H-M   'P 1'
#
loop_
_entity.id
_entity.type
_entity.pdbx_description
1 polymer ?
#
loop_
_entity_poly.entity_id
_entity_poly.type
_entity_poly.pdbx_seq_one_letter_code
_entity_poly.pdbx_strand_id
1 'polypeptide(L)'
;MRYGDVAVKTANKWSVPDNASEYTTLIYQQMNRTNEEALNHEGRIYRHLAHVEGVLKPLEISDTEIRMPYVSYRSLDRYLSANAAIVNNTQHLRWFRNAAEIIFRVHRQRVLIADIAARNFLVNADLSLQLCDFSESVIIPVEHALDEFISEDSLSMKSDIARFGSMLYEIVSGRRYEFYVTSEIEADLDDGESKTYRQWPTSEKFPDTTDVFLGDVIRKCWLRDGFCSMDDVCVALYCAHVPGEEETDAM
;
A
#
# COMPACT_ATOMS: atom_id res chain seq x y z
N MET A 1 7.51 -9.85 15.76
CA MET A 1 7.56 -11.04 16.65
C MET A 1 6.13 -11.39 17.10
N ARG A 2 5.79 -12.66 17.35
CA ARG A 2 4.43 -13.07 17.77
C ARG A 2 4.47 -13.66 19.18
N TYR A 3 3.56 -13.22 20.04
CA TYR A 3 3.32 -13.75 21.38
C TYR A 3 1.82 -14.04 21.54
N GLY A 4 1.43 -15.31 21.41
CA GLY A 4 0.01 -15.69 21.44
C GLY A 4 -0.77 -15.00 20.31
N ASP A 5 -1.77 -14.19 20.68
CA ASP A 5 -2.62 -13.44 19.76
C ASP A 5 -2.16 -12.00 19.52
N VAL A 6 -0.90 -11.69 19.90
CA VAL A 6 -0.30 -10.37 19.72
C VAL A 6 0.88 -10.46 18.74
N ALA A 7 0.86 -9.59 17.73
CA ALA A 7 2.00 -9.28 16.89
C ALA A 7 2.69 -8.01 17.42
N VAL A 8 4.01 -8.08 17.59
CA VAL A 8 4.83 -6.96 18.09
C VAL A 8 5.79 -6.53 16.99
N LYS A 9 5.70 -5.25 16.59
CA LYS A 9 6.65 -4.57 15.70
C LYS A 9 7.60 -3.74 16.56
N THR A 10 8.89 -3.92 16.34
CA THR A 10 9.98 -3.20 17.02
C THR A 10 10.93 -2.65 15.98
N ALA A 11 11.62 -1.56 16.30
CA ALA A 11 12.68 -1.04 15.44
C ALA A 11 13.77 -2.09 15.25
N ASN A 12 14.27 -2.23 14.02
CA ASN A 12 15.43 -3.07 13.76
C ASN A 12 16.66 -2.43 14.43
N LYS A 13 17.27 -3.14 15.39
CA LYS A 13 18.49 -2.68 16.07
C LYS A 13 19.67 -3.57 15.69
N TRP A 14 20.71 -2.95 15.15
CA TRP A 14 21.95 -3.60 14.77
C TRP A 14 23.02 -3.36 15.85
N SER A 15 23.63 -4.43 16.34
CA SER A 15 24.74 -4.34 17.27
C SER A 15 26.02 -3.94 16.53
N VAL A 16 26.75 -2.96 17.08
CA VAL A 16 28.06 -2.56 16.56
C VAL A 16 29.07 -3.68 16.85
N PRO A 17 29.83 -4.17 15.86
CA PRO A 17 30.92 -5.13 16.11
C PRO A 17 31.98 -4.57 17.06
N ASP A 18 32.53 -5.40 17.95
CA ASP A 18 33.51 -4.97 18.96
C ASP A 18 34.79 -4.36 18.37
N ASN A 19 35.13 -4.70 17.12
CA ASN A 19 36.29 -4.19 16.39
C ASN A 19 35.93 -3.16 15.30
N ALA A 20 34.72 -2.61 15.33
CA ALA A 20 34.27 -1.62 14.37
C ALA A 20 35.10 -0.35 14.43
N SER A 21 35.34 0.26 13.26
CA SER A 21 35.90 1.62 13.20
C SER A 21 34.94 2.64 13.83
N GLU A 22 35.44 3.81 14.19
CA GLU A 22 34.59 4.93 14.64
C GLU A 22 33.53 5.29 13.58
N TYR A 23 33.93 5.34 12.30
CA TYR A 23 33.01 5.59 11.19
C TYR A 23 31.90 4.54 11.13
N THR A 24 32.25 3.25 11.17
CA THR A 24 31.28 2.15 11.19
C THR A 24 30.34 2.25 12.39
N THR A 25 30.88 2.58 13.55
CA THR A 25 30.09 2.78 14.78
C THR A 25 29.05 3.88 14.61
N LEU A 26 29.44 5.03 14.04
CA LEU A 26 28.53 6.14 13.77
C LEU A 26 27.41 5.76 12.79
N ILE A 27 27.74 5.02 11.73
CA ILE A 27 26.75 4.54 10.75
C ILE A 27 25.71 3.63 11.44
N TYR A 28 26.15 2.66 12.24
CA TYR A 28 25.22 1.77 12.94
C TYR A 28 24.34 2.52 13.95
N GLN A 29 24.92 3.45 14.71
CA GLN A 29 24.17 4.28 15.65
C GLN A 29 23.13 5.14 14.93
N GLN A 30 23.49 5.74 13.79
CA GLN A 30 22.57 6.53 12.99
C GLN A 30 21.46 5.67 12.38
N MET A 31 21.77 4.50 11.84
CA MET A 31 20.77 3.55 11.32
C MET A 31 19.78 3.13 12.41
N ASN A 32 20.27 2.80 13.60
CA ASN A 32 19.39 2.43 14.73
C ASN A 32 18.47 3.57 15.12
N ARG A 33 18.98 4.82 15.16
CA ARG A 33 18.18 6.01 15.45
C ARG A 33 17.10 6.22 14.39
N THR A 34 17.43 6.12 13.11
CA THR A 34 16.47 6.24 12.01
C THR A 34 15.39 5.15 12.08
N ASN A 35 15.75 3.91 12.44
CA ASN A 35 14.76 2.84 12.62
C ASN A 35 13.81 3.10 13.81
N GLU A 36 14.32 3.67 14.90
CA GLU A 36 13.51 4.08 16.05
C GLU A 36 12.58 5.25 15.68
N GLU A 37 13.08 6.23 14.94
CA GLU A 37 12.29 7.36 14.43
C GLU A 37 11.18 6.89 13.48
N ALA A 38 11.46 5.92 12.61
CA ALA A 38 10.47 5.31 11.71
C ALA A 38 9.37 4.58 12.49
N LEU A 39 9.70 3.79 13.51
CA LEU A 39 8.71 3.14 14.37
C LEU A 39 7.83 4.18 15.10
N ASN A 40 8.46 5.23 15.63
CA ASN A 40 7.75 6.32 16.28
C ASN A 40 6.84 7.08 15.30
N HIS A 41 7.29 7.26 14.06
CA HIS A 41 6.49 7.84 13.00
C HIS A 41 5.25 7.01 12.71
N GLU A 42 5.43 5.72 12.45
CA GLU A 42 4.32 4.79 12.22
C GLU A 42 3.31 4.80 13.39
N GLY A 43 3.80 4.81 14.63
CA GLY A 43 2.97 4.94 15.82
C GLY A 43 2.16 6.24 15.86
N ARG A 44 2.69 7.36 15.34
CA ARG A 44 1.93 8.61 15.19
C ARG A 44 0.85 8.49 14.11
N ILE A 45 1.13 7.85 12.98
CA ILE A 45 0.14 7.58 11.92
C ILE A 45 -1.02 6.75 12.47
N TYR A 46 -0.74 5.68 13.21
CA TYR A 46 -1.79 4.86 13.83
C TYR A 46 -2.66 5.67 14.80
N ARG A 47 -2.07 6.55 15.61
CA ARG A 47 -2.85 7.44 16.50
C ARG A 47 -3.71 8.41 15.71
N HIS A 48 -3.19 8.95 14.61
CA HIS A 48 -3.92 9.85 13.70
C HIS A 48 -5.10 9.14 13.01
N LEU A 49 -4.95 7.85 12.69
CA LEU A 49 -5.95 7.02 12.00
C LEU A 49 -6.82 6.18 12.96
N ALA A 50 -6.81 6.44 14.27
CA ALA A 50 -7.43 5.57 15.28
C ALA A 50 -8.93 5.27 15.06
N HIS A 51 -9.64 6.18 14.38
CA HIS A 51 -11.07 6.07 14.09
C HIS A 51 -11.38 5.67 12.64
N VAL A 52 -10.37 5.38 11.82
CA VAL A 52 -10.58 4.99 10.44
C VAL A 52 -10.94 3.50 10.36
N GLU A 53 -12.12 3.22 9.82
CA GLU A 53 -12.57 1.85 9.61
C GLU A 53 -11.75 1.15 8.52
N GLY A 54 -11.31 -0.07 8.82
CA GLY A 54 -10.45 -0.90 7.97
C GLY A 54 -8.96 -0.60 8.10
N VAL A 55 -8.56 0.31 9.00
CA VAL A 55 -7.19 0.37 9.51
C VAL A 55 -7.05 -0.59 10.69
N LEU A 56 -5.96 -1.35 10.76
CA LEU A 56 -5.64 -2.20 11.90
C LEU A 56 -5.49 -1.33 13.15
N LYS A 57 -6.09 -1.74 14.26
CA LYS A 57 -6.04 -0.98 15.53
C LYS A 57 -5.00 -1.60 16.46
N PRO A 58 -3.86 -0.94 16.70
CA PRO A 58 -2.91 -1.42 17.69
C PRO A 58 -3.56 -1.51 19.08
N LEU A 59 -3.16 -2.54 19.82
CA LEU A 59 -3.50 -2.73 21.23
C LEU A 59 -2.73 -1.73 22.11
N GLU A 60 -1.48 -1.45 21.74
CA GLU A 60 -0.58 -0.55 22.45
C GLU A 60 0.44 0.07 21.50
N ILE A 61 0.76 1.34 21.71
CA ILE A 61 1.78 2.08 20.95
C ILE A 61 2.70 2.78 21.94
N SER A 62 3.97 2.42 21.91
CA SER A 62 5.06 3.00 22.72
C SER A 62 6.19 3.47 21.83
N ASP A 63 7.24 4.05 22.42
CA ASP A 63 8.40 4.52 21.66
C ASP A 63 9.34 3.37 21.20
N THR A 64 9.10 2.15 21.69
CA THR A 64 9.94 0.98 21.41
C THR A 64 9.21 -0.15 20.70
N GLU A 65 7.88 -0.19 20.81
CA GLU A 65 7.04 -1.26 20.28
C GLU A 65 5.67 -0.74 19.82
N ILE A 66 5.17 -1.32 18.73
CA ILE A 66 3.75 -1.29 18.34
C ILE A 66 3.20 -2.70 18.49
N ARG A 67 2.18 -2.86 19.35
CA ARG A 67 1.52 -4.14 19.62
C ARG A 67 0.19 -4.18 18.90
N MET A 68 0.00 -5.19 18.06
CA MET A 68 -1.14 -5.33 17.17
C MET A 68 -1.85 -6.67 17.42
N PRO A 69 -3.17 -6.74 17.22
CA PRO A 69 -3.87 -8.02 17.26
C PRO A 69 -3.40 -8.90 16.10
N TYR A 70 -3.25 -10.19 16.37
CA TYR A 70 -2.94 -11.17 15.34
C TYR A 70 -4.19 -11.50 14.53
N VAL A 71 -4.13 -11.32 13.20
CA VAL A 71 -5.23 -11.63 12.28
C VAL A 71 -5.02 -13.01 11.64
N SER A 72 -6.02 -13.89 11.79
CA SER A 72 -5.93 -15.33 11.55
C SER A 72 -5.56 -15.73 10.12
N TYR A 73 -6.12 -15.05 9.11
CA TYR A 73 -5.87 -15.38 7.70
C TYR A 73 -4.65 -14.68 7.10
N ARG A 74 -3.87 -13.97 7.93
CA ARG A 74 -2.63 -13.29 7.55
C ARG A 74 -2.88 -12.26 6.45
N SER A 75 -1.83 -11.88 5.74
CA SER A 75 -1.86 -10.92 4.64
C SER A 75 -2.48 -11.50 3.37
N LEU A 76 -3.05 -10.64 2.53
CA LEU A 76 -3.79 -10.99 1.33
C LEU A 76 -2.94 -11.76 0.32
N ASP A 77 -1.66 -11.40 0.15
CA ASP A 77 -0.70 -12.15 -0.68
C ASP A 77 -0.57 -13.63 -0.25
N ARG A 78 -0.50 -13.87 1.06
CA ARG A 78 -0.42 -15.22 1.64
C ARG A 78 -1.74 -15.95 1.53
N TYR A 79 -2.85 -15.25 1.73
CA TYR A 79 -4.17 -15.84 1.55
C TYR A 79 -4.39 -16.28 0.10
N LEU A 80 -4.10 -15.41 -0.87
CA LEU A 80 -4.19 -15.69 -2.30
C LEU A 80 -3.29 -16.88 -2.69
N SER A 81 -2.04 -16.88 -2.23
CA SER A 81 -1.10 -17.98 -2.50
C SER A 81 -1.60 -19.33 -1.98
N ALA A 82 -2.20 -19.36 -0.79
CA ALA A 82 -2.73 -20.58 -0.18
C ALA A 82 -4.06 -21.04 -0.78
N ASN A 83 -4.83 -20.13 -1.41
CA ASN A 83 -6.20 -20.35 -1.86
C ASN A 83 -6.40 -20.09 -3.36
N ALA A 84 -5.33 -20.10 -4.16
CA ALA A 84 -5.36 -19.75 -5.58
C ALA A 84 -6.36 -20.59 -6.40
N ALA A 85 -6.66 -21.81 -5.97
CA ALA A 85 -7.60 -22.70 -6.64
C ALA A 85 -9.09 -22.36 -6.38
N ILE A 86 -9.40 -21.60 -5.33
CA ILE A 86 -10.79 -21.33 -4.92
C ILE A 86 -11.19 -19.85 -5.05
N VAL A 87 -10.21 -18.95 -5.09
CA VAL A 87 -10.48 -17.51 -5.24
C VAL A 87 -10.79 -17.21 -6.70
N ASN A 88 -11.93 -16.55 -6.93
CA ASN A 88 -12.38 -16.13 -8.26
C ASN A 88 -12.43 -14.60 -8.38
N ASN A 89 -12.76 -14.11 -9.58
CA ASN A 89 -12.83 -12.68 -9.87
C ASN A 89 -13.90 -11.94 -9.05
N THR A 90 -14.99 -12.61 -8.67
CA THR A 90 -16.00 -12.05 -7.77
C THR A 90 -15.39 -11.72 -6.40
N GLN A 91 -14.57 -12.61 -5.86
CA GLN A 91 -13.87 -12.36 -4.59
C GLN A 91 -12.74 -11.32 -4.74
N HIS A 92 -11.98 -11.34 -5.84
CA HIS A 92 -11.00 -10.28 -6.14
C HIS A 92 -11.66 -8.90 -6.15
N LEU A 93 -12.79 -8.76 -6.85
CA LEU A 93 -13.52 -7.49 -6.95
C LEU A 93 -14.02 -7.00 -5.58
N ARG A 94 -14.50 -7.90 -4.71
CA ARG A 94 -14.88 -7.57 -3.33
C ARG A 94 -13.69 -7.01 -2.54
N TRP A 95 -12.54 -7.65 -2.63
CA TRP A 95 -11.32 -7.16 -1.96
C TRP A 95 -10.83 -5.85 -2.53
N PHE A 96 -10.89 -5.65 -3.85
CA PHE A 96 -10.49 -4.37 -4.44
C PHE A 96 -11.41 -3.23 -4.02
N ARG A 97 -12.72 -3.44 -3.98
CA ARG A 97 -13.67 -2.46 -3.43
C ARG A 97 -13.34 -2.12 -1.98
N ASN A 98 -13.15 -3.14 -1.15
CA ASN A 98 -12.87 -2.93 0.26
C ASN A 98 -11.51 -2.23 0.50
N ALA A 99 -10.46 -2.62 -0.23
CA ALA A 99 -9.16 -1.94 -0.16
C ALA A 99 -9.25 -0.48 -0.65
N ALA A 100 -9.96 -0.22 -1.76
CA ALA A 100 -10.14 1.13 -2.28
C ALA A 100 -10.85 2.05 -1.27
N GLU A 101 -11.88 1.55 -0.59
CA GLU A 101 -12.59 2.28 0.47
C GLU A 101 -11.70 2.60 1.67
N ILE A 102 -10.86 1.65 2.09
CA ILE A 102 -9.91 1.85 3.18
C ILE A 102 -8.93 2.97 2.81
N ILE A 103 -8.33 2.89 1.62
CA ILE A 103 -7.37 3.91 1.15
C ILE A 103 -8.06 5.27 1.01
N PHE A 104 -9.28 5.32 0.45
CA PHE A 104 -10.07 6.55 0.36
C PHE A 104 -10.26 7.20 1.74
N ARG A 105 -10.63 6.42 2.76
CA ARG A 105 -10.81 6.94 4.13
C ARG A 105 -9.50 7.42 4.74
N VAL A 106 -8.37 6.76 4.45
CA VAL A 106 -7.03 7.18 4.89
C VAL A 106 -6.61 8.49 4.20
N HIS A 107 -6.80 8.61 2.89
CA HIS A 107 -6.56 9.85 2.13
C HIS A 107 -7.39 11.02 2.68
N ARG A 108 -8.65 10.78 3.08
CA ARG A 108 -9.49 11.80 3.73
C ARG A 108 -8.98 12.25 5.10
N GLN A 109 -8.18 11.43 5.79
CA GLN A 109 -7.46 11.84 6.99
C GLN A 109 -6.11 12.50 6.68
N ARG A 110 -5.88 12.90 5.41
CA ARG A 110 -4.66 13.56 4.97
C ARG A 110 -3.40 12.70 5.14
N VAL A 111 -3.52 11.39 4.93
CA VAL A 111 -2.37 10.47 4.98
C VAL A 111 -2.15 9.85 3.61
N LEU A 112 -0.92 9.95 3.10
CA LEU A 112 -0.42 9.13 2.00
C LEU A 112 0.09 7.81 2.57
N ILE A 113 -0.23 6.70 1.93
CA ILE A 113 0.14 5.35 2.41
C ILE A 113 1.53 4.97 1.93
N ALA A 114 1.87 5.33 0.69
CA ALA A 114 3.10 5.02 -0.05
C ALA A 114 3.29 3.53 -0.37
N ASP A 115 3.19 2.64 0.62
CA ASP A 115 3.38 1.20 0.43
C ASP A 115 2.06 0.43 0.27
N ILE A 116 1.34 0.69 -0.82
CA ILE A 116 0.12 -0.06 -1.16
C ILE A 116 0.51 -1.36 -1.87
N ALA A 117 0.38 -2.47 -1.16
CA ALA A 117 0.65 -3.82 -1.68
C ALA A 117 -0.20 -4.87 -0.95
N ALA A 118 -0.46 -6.02 -1.59
CA ALA A 118 -1.29 -7.09 -1.03
C ALA A 118 -0.77 -7.60 0.32
N ARG A 119 0.55 -7.57 0.54
CA ARG A 119 1.18 -7.96 1.82
C ARG A 119 0.78 -7.08 3.01
N ASN A 120 0.32 -5.85 2.77
CA ASN A 120 -0.04 -4.89 3.81
C ASN A 120 -1.55 -4.88 4.12
N PHE A 121 -2.35 -5.71 3.44
CA PHE A 121 -3.76 -5.93 3.76
C PHE A 121 -3.92 -7.28 4.46
N LEU A 122 -4.38 -7.28 5.71
CA LEU A 122 -4.74 -8.47 6.46
C LEU A 122 -6.17 -8.91 6.11
N VAL A 123 -6.41 -10.22 6.04
CA VAL A 123 -7.72 -10.79 5.74
C VAL A 123 -8.39 -11.23 7.04
N ASN A 124 -9.59 -10.73 7.31
CA ASN A 124 -10.41 -11.10 8.45
C ASN A 124 -11.18 -12.40 8.23
N ALA A 125 -11.75 -12.95 9.30
CA ALA A 125 -12.55 -14.18 9.27
C ALA A 125 -13.75 -14.08 8.29
N ASP A 126 -14.33 -12.89 8.15
CA ASP A 126 -15.42 -12.56 7.23
C ASP A 126 -14.94 -12.16 5.81
N LEU A 127 -13.65 -12.32 5.53
CA LEU A 127 -12.96 -11.93 4.30
C LEU A 127 -12.91 -10.42 4.03
N SER A 128 -13.26 -9.57 4.99
CA SER A 128 -12.93 -8.14 4.93
C SER A 128 -11.43 -7.92 5.09
N LEU A 129 -10.95 -6.75 4.66
CA LEU A 129 -9.54 -6.37 4.71
C LEU A 129 -9.27 -5.36 5.83
N GLN A 130 -8.04 -5.40 6.35
CA GLN A 130 -7.47 -4.35 7.19
C GLN A 130 -6.07 -3.95 6.73
N LEU A 131 -5.83 -2.66 6.54
CA LEU A 131 -4.50 -2.12 6.25
C LEU A 131 -3.65 -2.08 7.53
N CYS A 132 -2.42 -2.59 7.48
CA CYS A 132 -1.61 -2.82 8.69
C CYS A 132 -0.16 -2.32 8.65
N ASP A 133 0.26 -1.61 7.60
CA ASP A 133 1.62 -1.05 7.55
C ASP A 133 1.58 0.40 7.11
N PHE A 134 2.23 1.26 7.91
CA PHE A 134 2.32 2.70 7.70
C PHE A 134 3.76 3.20 7.90
N SER A 135 4.77 2.34 7.73
CA SER A 135 6.18 2.74 7.92
C SER A 135 6.62 3.85 6.98
N GLU A 136 6.12 3.83 5.73
CA GLU A 136 6.44 4.79 4.67
C GLU A 136 5.38 5.88 4.49
N SER A 137 4.37 5.90 5.36
CA SER A 137 3.24 6.82 5.23
C SER A 137 3.62 8.25 5.61
N VAL A 138 2.92 9.22 5.04
CA VAL A 138 3.18 10.65 5.27
C VAL A 138 1.88 11.38 5.60
N ILE A 139 1.87 12.18 6.67
CA ILE A 139 0.78 13.11 6.95
C ILE A 139 0.97 14.36 6.11
N ILE A 140 -0.02 14.70 5.28
CA ILE A 140 -0.06 15.92 4.49
C ILE A 140 -0.34 17.10 5.42
N PRO A 141 0.56 18.08 5.54
CA PRO A 141 0.38 19.24 6.41
C PRO A 141 -0.87 20.02 6.01
N VAL A 142 -1.59 20.59 6.99
CA VAL A 142 -2.94 21.16 6.82
C VAL A 142 -2.99 22.32 5.82
N GLU A 143 -1.88 23.03 5.68
CA GLU A 143 -1.66 24.15 4.78
C GLU A 143 -1.62 23.78 3.28
N HIS A 144 -1.43 22.50 2.94
CA HIS A 144 -1.39 22.03 1.56
C HIS A 144 -2.75 21.50 1.09
N ALA A 145 -3.10 21.71 -0.17
CA ALA A 145 -4.19 20.99 -0.81
C ALA A 145 -3.83 19.50 -0.96
N LEU A 146 -4.79 18.60 -0.77
CA LEU A 146 -4.54 17.15 -0.78
C LEU A 146 -4.06 16.66 -2.15
N ASP A 147 -4.69 17.16 -3.21
CA ASP A 147 -4.50 16.82 -4.62
C ASP A 147 -3.28 17.48 -5.28
N GLU A 148 -2.70 18.48 -4.62
CA GLU A 148 -1.51 19.19 -5.12
C GLU A 148 -0.23 18.85 -4.32
N PHE A 149 -0.36 18.19 -3.16
CA PHE A 149 0.79 17.88 -2.33
C PHE A 149 1.68 16.80 -2.93
N ILE A 150 2.99 17.09 -2.95
CA ILE A 150 4.05 16.14 -3.28
C ILE A 150 5.07 16.21 -2.13
N SER A 151 5.39 15.07 -1.51
CA SER A 151 6.39 15.01 -0.45
C SER A 151 7.81 15.20 -0.99
N GLU A 152 8.79 15.37 -0.08
CA GLU A 152 10.21 15.38 -0.46
C GLU A 152 10.61 14.11 -1.21
N ASP A 153 10.11 12.94 -0.77
CA ASP A 153 10.30 11.64 -1.44
C ASP A 153 9.41 11.43 -2.68
N SER A 154 8.86 12.51 -3.25
CA SER A 154 8.00 12.48 -4.45
C SER A 154 6.70 11.67 -4.30
N LEU A 155 6.21 11.47 -3.07
CA LEU A 155 4.94 10.81 -2.79
C LEU A 155 3.76 11.76 -2.98
N SER A 156 2.67 11.25 -3.53
CA SER A 156 1.42 12.00 -3.75
C SER A 156 0.22 11.07 -3.70
N MET A 157 -1.00 11.62 -3.64
CA MET A 157 -2.20 10.77 -3.79
C MET A 157 -2.20 10.03 -5.13
N LYS A 158 -1.62 10.64 -6.18
CA LYS A 158 -1.51 10.02 -7.49
C LYS A 158 -0.56 8.83 -7.50
N SER A 159 0.55 8.87 -6.76
CA SER A 159 1.43 7.70 -6.61
C SER A 159 0.72 6.57 -5.85
N ASP A 160 -0.04 6.87 -4.80
CA ASP A 160 -0.84 5.85 -4.09
C ASP A 160 -1.86 5.18 -5.02
N ILE A 161 -2.59 5.95 -5.84
CA ILE A 161 -3.53 5.42 -6.83
C ILE A 161 -2.80 4.52 -7.83
N ALA A 162 -1.62 4.91 -8.31
CA ALA A 162 -0.83 4.08 -9.21
C ALA A 162 -0.38 2.76 -8.55
N ARG A 163 0.05 2.82 -7.29
CA ARG A 163 0.41 1.63 -6.49
C ARG A 163 -0.79 0.70 -6.27
N PHE A 164 -1.97 1.26 -6.04
CA PHE A 164 -3.21 0.48 -6.00
C PHE A 164 -3.48 -0.23 -7.34
N GLY A 165 -3.33 0.47 -8.47
CA GLY A 165 -3.43 -0.15 -9.81
C GLY A 165 -2.43 -1.28 -10.02
N SER A 166 -1.19 -1.10 -9.57
CA SER A 166 -0.15 -2.13 -9.58
C SER A 166 -0.51 -3.36 -8.75
N MET A 167 -1.07 -3.17 -7.55
CA MET A 167 -1.54 -4.26 -6.71
C MET A 167 -2.69 -5.05 -7.37
N LEU A 168 -3.65 -4.36 -7.98
CA LEU A 168 -4.74 -5.00 -8.73
C LEU A 168 -4.17 -5.85 -9.86
N TYR A 169 -3.28 -5.27 -10.69
CA TYR A 169 -2.64 -5.95 -11.81
C TYR A 169 -1.88 -7.20 -11.39
N GLU A 170 -1.11 -7.12 -10.30
CA GLU A 170 -0.36 -8.26 -9.75
C GLU A 170 -1.31 -9.39 -9.36
N ILE A 171 -2.39 -9.07 -8.61
CA ILE A 171 -3.34 -10.06 -8.13
C ILE A 171 -4.08 -10.76 -9.28
N VAL A 172 -4.58 -10.01 -10.26
CA VAL A 172 -5.44 -10.58 -11.32
C VAL A 172 -4.67 -11.20 -12.47
N SER A 173 -3.43 -10.75 -12.73
CA SER A 173 -2.63 -11.24 -13.86
C SER A 173 -1.47 -12.15 -13.44
N GLY A 174 -1.11 -12.17 -12.16
CA GLY A 174 0.07 -12.85 -11.65
C GLY A 174 1.41 -12.24 -12.10
N ARG A 175 1.38 -11.07 -12.76
CA ARG A 175 2.55 -10.36 -13.26
C ARG A 175 2.79 -9.11 -12.42
N ARG A 176 4.04 -8.87 -12.01
CA ARG A 176 4.40 -7.67 -11.26
C ARG A 176 4.65 -6.50 -12.21
N TYR A 177 4.06 -5.34 -11.92
CA TYR A 177 4.42 -4.07 -12.52
C TYR A 177 4.29 -2.97 -11.49
N GLU A 178 5.40 -2.34 -11.16
CA GLU A 178 5.51 -1.33 -10.12
C GLU A 178 6.46 -0.25 -10.60
N PHE A 179 6.09 1.00 -10.35
CA PHE A 179 6.95 2.11 -10.70
C PHE A 179 6.87 3.25 -9.69
N TYR A 180 7.95 4.02 -9.66
CA TYR A 180 8.13 5.22 -8.87
C TYR A 180 8.43 6.40 -9.80
N VAL A 181 8.14 7.60 -9.33
CA VAL A 181 8.45 8.84 -10.06
C VAL A 181 9.23 9.75 -9.13
N THR A 182 10.45 10.12 -9.53
CA THR A 182 11.27 11.09 -8.80
C THR A 182 12.03 11.95 -9.79
N SER A 183 12.03 13.27 -9.58
CA SER A 183 12.77 14.20 -10.43
C SER A 183 14.28 14.20 -10.17
N GLU A 184 14.74 13.47 -9.14
CA GLU A 184 16.14 13.46 -8.68
C GLU A 184 17.05 12.58 -9.54
N ILE A 185 16.49 11.64 -10.30
CA ILE A 185 17.26 10.77 -11.19
C ILE A 185 17.55 11.44 -12.53
N GLU A 186 18.72 11.17 -13.10
CA GLU A 186 19.14 11.74 -14.39
C GLU A 186 18.41 11.08 -15.57
N ALA A 187 18.16 9.77 -15.47
CA ALA A 187 17.52 8.93 -16.48
C ALA A 187 16.66 7.84 -15.83
N ASP A 188 15.68 7.32 -16.58
CA ASP A 188 14.81 6.23 -16.13
C ASP A 188 15.62 4.98 -15.78
N LEU A 189 15.25 4.32 -14.69
CA LEU A 189 15.91 3.13 -14.15
C LEU A 189 14.96 1.93 -14.16
N ASP A 190 15.53 0.74 -14.34
CA ASP A 190 14.84 -0.54 -14.24
C ASP A 190 15.79 -1.51 -13.53
N ASP A 191 15.48 -1.85 -12.28
CA ASP A 191 16.28 -2.77 -11.47
C ASP A 191 15.79 -4.23 -11.56
N GLY A 192 14.80 -4.49 -12.41
CA GLY A 192 14.16 -5.79 -12.59
C GLY A 192 13.01 -6.06 -11.61
N GLU A 193 12.94 -5.36 -10.48
CA GLU A 193 11.81 -5.45 -9.53
C GLU A 193 10.82 -4.31 -9.71
N SER A 194 11.34 -3.10 -9.96
CA SER A 194 10.58 -1.87 -10.11
C SER A 194 11.22 -0.96 -11.16
N LYS A 195 10.42 -0.02 -11.65
CA LYS A 195 10.88 1.02 -12.59
C LYS A 195 10.86 2.37 -11.90
N THR A 196 11.91 3.16 -12.05
CA THR A 196 11.94 4.53 -11.53
C THR A 196 12.01 5.47 -12.70
N TYR A 197 10.99 6.32 -12.85
CA TYR A 197 10.89 7.26 -13.95
C TYR A 197 11.19 8.67 -13.48
N ARG A 198 11.92 9.44 -14.30
CA ARG A 198 12.20 10.84 -13.97
C ARG A 198 10.95 11.72 -13.98
N GLN A 199 10.02 11.37 -14.87
CA GLN A 199 8.73 12.00 -15.04
C GLN A 199 7.67 10.92 -15.10
N TRP A 200 6.41 11.28 -14.88
CA TRP A 200 5.33 10.32 -14.98
C TRP A 200 5.37 9.59 -16.35
N PRO A 201 5.41 8.25 -16.38
CA PRO A 201 5.57 7.50 -17.62
C PRO A 201 4.40 7.72 -18.57
N THR A 202 4.71 7.71 -19.87
CA THR A 202 3.70 7.80 -20.92
C THR A 202 2.95 6.48 -21.09
N SER A 203 1.81 6.53 -21.78
CA SER A 203 0.85 5.42 -21.86
C SER A 203 1.44 4.12 -22.41
N GLU A 204 2.48 4.23 -23.24
CA GLU A 204 3.14 3.15 -23.97
C GLU A 204 4.16 2.40 -23.10
N LYS A 205 4.57 2.99 -21.98
CA LYS A 205 5.48 2.34 -21.01
C LYS A 205 4.74 1.40 -20.05
N PHE A 206 3.42 1.48 -19.99
CA PHE A 206 2.60 0.60 -19.16
C PHE A 206 2.37 -0.76 -19.82
N PRO A 207 2.22 -1.83 -19.04
CA PRO A 207 1.80 -3.13 -19.56
C PRO A 207 0.46 -3.05 -20.30
N ASP A 208 0.29 -3.93 -21.29
CA ASP A 208 -1.00 -4.15 -21.92
C ASP A 208 -1.96 -4.81 -20.92
N THR A 209 -3.17 -4.25 -20.86
CA THR A 209 -4.25 -4.60 -19.94
C THR A 209 -5.52 -5.03 -20.66
N THR A 210 -5.50 -5.14 -21.99
CA THR A 210 -6.69 -5.42 -22.82
C THR A 210 -7.44 -6.69 -22.38
N ASP A 211 -6.72 -7.78 -22.13
CA ASP A 211 -7.30 -9.07 -21.70
C ASP A 211 -7.19 -9.31 -20.19
N VAL A 212 -6.96 -8.26 -19.41
CA VAL A 212 -6.80 -8.33 -17.95
C VAL A 212 -8.11 -7.97 -17.26
N PHE A 213 -8.56 -8.77 -16.30
CA PHE A 213 -9.73 -8.44 -15.49
C PHE A 213 -9.53 -7.08 -14.80
N LEU A 214 -10.49 -6.16 -14.96
CA LEU A 214 -10.39 -4.76 -14.53
C LEU A 214 -9.25 -3.96 -15.20
N GLY A 215 -8.83 -4.38 -16.39
CA GLY A 215 -7.75 -3.75 -17.16
C GLY A 215 -7.93 -2.24 -17.33
N ASP A 216 -9.14 -1.78 -17.62
CA ASP A 216 -9.44 -0.34 -17.74
C ASP A 216 -9.24 0.44 -16.44
N VAL A 217 -9.62 -0.14 -15.30
CA VAL A 217 -9.44 0.48 -13.97
C VAL A 217 -7.96 0.54 -13.64
N ILE A 218 -7.25 -0.58 -13.82
CA ILE A 218 -5.79 -0.68 -13.63
C ILE A 218 -5.08 0.39 -14.47
N ARG A 219 -5.43 0.49 -15.76
CA ARG A 219 -4.82 1.43 -16.68
C ARG A 219 -5.08 2.87 -16.28
N LYS A 220 -6.30 3.22 -15.88
CA LYS A 220 -6.64 4.57 -15.39
C LYS A 220 -5.96 4.92 -14.06
N CYS A 221 -5.66 3.94 -13.21
CA CYS A 221 -4.84 4.18 -12.03
C CYS A 221 -3.41 4.64 -12.40
N TRP A 222 -2.83 4.07 -13.47
CA TRP A 222 -1.48 4.39 -13.92
C TRP A 222 -1.36 5.66 -14.76
N LEU A 223 -2.36 6.00 -15.59
CA LEU A 223 -2.31 7.19 -16.45
C LEU A 223 -2.23 8.49 -15.63
N ARG A 224 -1.37 9.42 -16.04
CA ARG A 224 -1.17 10.72 -15.35
C ARG A 224 -2.48 11.50 -15.22
N ASP A 225 -3.26 11.50 -16.28
CA ASP A 225 -4.57 12.14 -16.46
C ASP A 225 -5.74 11.17 -16.21
N GLY A 226 -5.48 10.02 -15.57
CA GLY A 226 -6.49 9.05 -15.16
C GLY A 226 -7.21 9.46 -13.87
N PHE A 227 -7.42 8.52 -12.96
CA PHE A 227 -8.10 8.82 -11.69
C PHE A 227 -7.33 9.84 -10.86
N CYS A 228 -8.06 10.82 -10.31
CA CYS A 228 -7.54 11.90 -9.47
C CYS A 228 -7.64 11.58 -7.98
N SER A 229 -8.60 10.73 -7.61
CA SER A 229 -8.85 10.34 -6.22
C SER A 229 -9.20 8.85 -6.11
N MET A 230 -9.09 8.31 -4.90
CA MET A 230 -9.59 6.97 -4.62
C MET A 230 -11.12 6.87 -4.63
N ASP A 231 -11.84 8.00 -4.57
CA ASP A 231 -13.29 8.02 -4.76
C ASP A 231 -13.65 7.65 -6.21
N ASP A 232 -12.94 8.21 -7.18
CA ASP A 232 -13.11 7.86 -8.60
C ASP A 232 -12.86 6.36 -8.84
N VAL A 233 -11.84 5.82 -8.18
CA VAL A 233 -11.50 4.39 -8.22
C VAL A 233 -12.62 3.56 -7.60
N CYS A 234 -13.15 3.97 -6.44
CA CYS A 234 -14.29 3.30 -5.81
C CYS A 234 -15.49 3.26 -6.76
N VAL A 235 -15.89 4.39 -7.33
CA VAL A 235 -17.01 4.46 -8.29
C VAL A 235 -16.77 3.51 -9.46
N ALA A 236 -15.57 3.51 -10.04
CA ALA A 236 -15.24 2.62 -11.16
C ALA A 236 -15.32 1.13 -10.78
N LEU A 237 -14.84 0.75 -9.59
CA LEU A 237 -14.93 -0.62 -9.10
C LEU A 237 -16.37 -1.05 -8.78
N TYR A 238 -17.22 -0.13 -8.32
CA TYR A 238 -18.64 -0.42 -8.07
C TYR A 238 -19.44 -0.57 -9.37
N CYS A 239 -19.07 0.17 -10.43
CA CYS A 239 -19.64 0.01 -11.77
C CYS A 239 -19.09 -1.21 -12.54
N ALA A 240 -18.01 -1.84 -12.06
CA ALA A 240 -17.42 -2.99 -12.72
C ALA A 240 -18.22 -4.28 -12.46
N HIS A 241 -18.30 -5.12 -13.50
CA HIS A 241 -18.99 -6.41 -13.46
C HIS A 241 -18.00 -7.55 -13.67
N VAL A 242 -18.30 -8.73 -13.11
CA VAL A 242 -17.49 -9.93 -13.32
C VAL A 242 -17.86 -10.54 -14.68
N PRO A 243 -16.91 -10.82 -15.57
CA PRO A 243 -17.20 -11.45 -16.86
C PRO A 243 -17.94 -12.79 -16.67
N GLY A 244 -19.10 -12.94 -17.31
CA GLY A 244 -19.89 -14.18 -17.28
C GLY A 244 -20.92 -14.28 -16.15
N GLU A 245 -21.07 -13.27 -15.30
CA GLU A 245 -22.26 -13.12 -14.44
C GLU A 245 -23.31 -12.31 -15.23
N GLU A 246 -24.29 -12.97 -15.87
CA GLU A 246 -25.47 -12.30 -16.44
C GLU A 246 -26.26 -11.60 -15.32
N GLU A 247 -26.77 -10.38 -15.60
CA GLU A 247 -27.71 -9.67 -14.73
C GLU A 247 -28.94 -10.55 -14.47
N THR A 248 -28.92 -11.25 -13.34
CA THR A 248 -30.12 -11.82 -12.73
C THR A 248 -30.72 -10.78 -11.79
N ASP A 249 -31.01 -9.59 -12.32
CA ASP A 249 -31.86 -8.62 -11.66
C ASP A 249 -32.82 -8.00 -12.69
N ALA A 250 -33.80 -8.82 -13.05
CA ALA A 250 -35.07 -8.36 -13.59
C ALA A 250 -36.19 -9.25 -13.03
N MET A 251 -36.66 -8.95 -11.82
CA MET A 251 -38.10 -9.02 -11.48
C MET A 251 -38.45 -8.28 -10.18
#